data_AF-A0A9W6GT10-F1
#
_entry.id   AF-A0A9W6GT10-F1
#
_cell.length_a   1.000
_cell.length_b   1.000
_cell.length_c   1.000
_cell.angle_alpha   90.00
_cell.angle_beta   90.00
_cell.angle_gamma   90.00
#
_symmetry.space_group_name_H-M   'P 1'
#
loop_
_entity.id
_entity.type
_entity.pdbx_description
1 polymer ?
#
loop_
_entity_poly.entity_id
_entity_poly.type
_entity_poly.pdbx_seq_one_letter_code
_entity_poly.pdbx_strand_id
1 'polypeptide(L)'
;MVLTGTMSDGAAGLCALKECGGLTVIQDPADAAYAGMPQAALRRSRPDRIAPLSELPKLLQDLVQQIRGEQRPAPAQMRVEVAIARGEQIGIQDMDSLGSRSTFTCPDCGGVLWEIEKGGLLRYRCHLGHAYTAELVGSAQEDGSRDALSKTLRALRERLLLARRLEGEAVDKGWEDEARYWRQKLEQGEEQFAIVADALQKMHETSARTAED
;
A
#
# COMPACT_ATOMS: atom_id res chain seq x y z
N MET A 1 -14.25 15.04 -7.63
CA MET A 1 -14.92 14.17 -8.61
C MET A 1 -14.21 12.82 -8.59
N VAL A 2 -14.94 11.71 -8.70
CA VAL A 2 -14.39 10.35 -8.79
C VAL A 2 -14.82 9.74 -10.12
N LEU A 3 -13.87 9.17 -10.86
CA LEU A 3 -14.07 8.57 -12.18
C LEU A 3 -13.74 7.07 -12.16
N THR A 4 -13.82 6.43 -13.32
CA THR A 4 -13.36 5.06 -13.57
C THR A 4 -12.01 4.74 -12.89
N GLY A 5 -11.93 3.58 -12.25
CA GLY A 5 -10.74 3.11 -11.54
C GLY A 5 -11.05 1.84 -10.74
N THR A 6 -10.01 1.15 -10.28
CA THR A 6 -10.14 -0.15 -9.58
C THR A 6 -10.09 -0.02 -8.06
N MET A 7 -9.43 1.02 -7.53
CA MET A 7 -9.21 1.21 -6.09
C MET A 7 -10.31 2.04 -5.41
N SER A 8 -10.23 2.22 -4.09
CA SER A 8 -11.23 2.94 -3.29
C SER A 8 -10.73 4.24 -2.64
N ASP A 9 -9.48 4.62 -2.89
CA ASP A 9 -8.80 5.80 -2.35
C ASP A 9 -9.54 7.11 -2.69
N GLY A 10 -9.99 7.26 -3.93
CA GLY A 10 -10.74 8.43 -4.38
C GLY A 10 -12.07 8.63 -3.64
N ALA A 11 -12.67 7.56 -3.12
CA ALA A 11 -13.92 7.63 -2.37
C ALA A 11 -13.73 8.33 -1.00
N ALA A 12 -12.59 8.10 -0.34
CA ALA A 12 -12.24 8.76 0.92
C ALA A 12 -12.15 10.27 0.75
N GLY A 13 -11.41 10.71 -0.29
CA GLY A 13 -11.28 12.12 -0.63
C GLY A 13 -12.61 12.77 -1.00
N LEU A 14 -13.50 12.03 -1.68
CA LEU A 14 -14.83 12.52 -2.03
C LEU A 14 -15.69 12.77 -0.78
N CYS A 15 -15.67 11.87 0.20
CA CYS A 15 -16.34 12.06 1.49
C CYS A 15 -15.80 13.30 2.22
N ALA A 16 -14.47 13.44 2.28
CA ALA A 16 -13.82 14.60 2.90
C ALA A 16 -14.24 15.92 2.24
N LEU A 17 -14.25 15.98 0.90
CA LEU A 17 -14.72 17.17 0.19
C LEU A 17 -16.17 17.51 0.53
N LYS A 18 -17.04 16.50 0.65
CA LYS A 18 -18.45 16.70 1.00
C LYS A 18 -18.62 17.27 2.40
N GLU A 19 -17.86 16.79 3.38
CA GLU A 19 -17.88 17.31 4.76
C GLU A 19 -17.53 18.81 4.80
N CYS A 20 -16.60 19.23 3.94
CA CYS A 20 -16.21 20.64 3.77
C CYS A 20 -17.21 21.47 2.93
N GLY A 21 -18.36 20.92 2.57
CA GLY A 21 -19.37 21.59 1.74
C GLY A 21 -19.04 21.62 0.25
N GLY A 22 -18.05 20.84 -0.19
CA GLY A 22 -17.71 20.71 -1.61
C GLY A 22 -18.78 19.96 -2.39
N LEU A 23 -18.95 20.36 -3.66
CA LEU A 23 -19.81 19.66 -4.60
C LEU A 23 -19.12 18.37 -5.09
N THR A 24 -19.81 17.25 -4.99
CA THR A 24 -19.28 15.93 -5.32
C THR A 24 -19.93 15.35 -6.57
N VAL A 25 -19.09 14.92 -7.51
CA VAL A 25 -19.50 14.29 -8.77
C VAL A 25 -18.86 12.91 -8.86
N ILE A 26 -19.63 11.91 -9.27
CA ILE A 26 -19.17 10.55 -9.56
C ILE A 26 -19.51 10.22 -11.02
N GLN A 27 -18.58 9.62 -11.77
CA GLN A 27 -18.90 9.05 -13.08
C GLN A 27 -19.93 7.93 -12.92
N ASP A 28 -20.93 7.87 -13.79
CA ASP A 28 -21.89 6.75 -13.78
C ASP A 28 -21.13 5.41 -13.88
N PRO A 29 -21.27 4.50 -12.89
CA PRO A 29 -20.62 3.20 -12.92
C PRO A 29 -20.96 2.35 -14.15
N ALA A 30 -22.13 2.56 -14.76
CA ALA A 30 -22.53 1.84 -15.97
C ALA A 30 -21.75 2.30 -17.22
N ASP A 31 -21.19 3.49 -17.19
CA ASP A 31 -20.37 4.09 -18.26
C ASP A 31 -18.85 3.99 -17.96
N ALA A 32 -18.49 3.56 -16.75
CA ALA A 32 -17.10 3.43 -16.33
C ALA A 32 -16.43 2.19 -16.93
N ALA A 33 -15.27 2.38 -17.58
CA ALA A 33 -14.42 1.29 -18.05
C ALA A 33 -14.01 0.33 -16.92
N TYR A 34 -13.79 0.89 -15.72
CA TYR A 34 -13.57 0.17 -14.47
C TYR A 34 -14.46 0.79 -13.40
N ALA A 35 -15.55 0.09 -13.07
CA ALA A 35 -16.59 0.59 -12.17
C ALA A 35 -16.23 0.53 -10.68
N GLY A 36 -15.09 -0.05 -10.30
CA GLY A 36 -14.71 -0.30 -8.90
C GLY A 36 -14.71 0.97 -8.03
N MET A 37 -14.01 2.01 -8.47
CA MET A 37 -13.88 3.28 -7.74
C MET A 37 -15.20 4.08 -7.72
N PRO A 38 -15.93 4.28 -8.85
CA PRO A 38 -17.24 4.90 -8.82
C PRO A 38 -18.24 4.21 -7.89
N GLN A 39 -18.31 2.87 -7.93
CA GLN A 39 -19.19 2.11 -7.03
C GLN A 39 -18.77 2.26 -5.57
N ALA A 40 -17.47 2.22 -5.27
CA ALA A 40 -16.97 2.44 -3.91
C ALA A 40 -17.35 3.83 -3.38
N ALA A 41 -17.31 4.86 -4.23
CA ALA A 41 -17.72 6.22 -3.86
C ALA A 41 -19.23 6.34 -3.62
N LEU A 42 -20.07 5.65 -4.42
CA LEU A 42 -21.52 5.61 -4.22
C LEU A 42 -21.95 4.88 -2.96
N ARG A 43 -21.25 3.80 -2.58
CA ARG A 43 -21.53 3.06 -1.34
C ARG A 43 -21.27 3.92 -0.08
N ARG A 44 -20.36 4.89 -0.16
CA ARG A 44 -19.84 5.64 1.00
C ARG A 44 -20.40 7.05 1.11
N SER A 45 -20.77 7.66 0.00
CA SER A 45 -21.26 9.04 -0.03
C SER A 45 -22.44 9.19 -0.96
N ARG A 46 -23.31 10.14 -0.65
CA ARG A 46 -24.35 10.60 -1.57
C ARG A 46 -23.76 11.72 -2.43
N PRO A 47 -23.42 11.48 -3.71
CA PRO A 47 -22.90 12.54 -4.57
C PRO A 47 -23.99 13.57 -4.88
N ASP A 48 -23.60 14.80 -5.23
CA ASP A 48 -24.51 15.79 -5.77
C ASP A 48 -24.93 15.48 -7.21
N ARG A 49 -24.02 14.85 -7.97
CA ARG A 49 -24.21 14.49 -9.37
C ARG A 49 -23.61 13.13 -9.68
N ILE A 50 -24.34 12.36 -10.49
CA ILE A 50 -23.85 11.17 -11.19
C ILE A 50 -24.03 11.49 -12.66
N ALA A 51 -22.99 11.31 -13.47
CA ALA A 51 -23.03 11.65 -14.89
C ALA A 51 -22.13 10.72 -15.71
N PRO A 52 -22.51 10.36 -16.95
CA PRO A 52 -21.63 9.64 -17.86
C PRO A 52 -20.45 10.51 -18.28
N LEU A 53 -19.36 9.87 -18.71
CA LEU A 53 -18.10 10.51 -19.09
C LEU A 53 -18.28 11.57 -20.17
N SER A 54 -19.22 11.34 -21.11
CA SER A 54 -19.56 12.26 -22.19
C SER A 54 -20.16 13.59 -21.71
N GLU A 55 -20.82 13.60 -20.56
CA GLU A 55 -21.46 14.79 -19.98
C GLU A 55 -20.53 15.57 -19.04
N LEU A 56 -19.49 14.94 -18.52
CA LEU A 56 -18.56 15.55 -17.57
C LEU A 56 -17.89 16.83 -18.09
N PRO A 57 -17.46 16.95 -19.37
CA PRO A 57 -16.87 18.19 -19.87
C PRO A 57 -17.82 19.38 -19.76
N LYS A 58 -19.09 19.18 -20.11
CA LYS A 58 -20.11 20.23 -20.03
C LYS A 58 -20.43 20.57 -18.58
N LEU A 59 -20.60 19.56 -17.74
CA LEU A 59 -20.81 19.74 -16.30
C LEU A 59 -19.68 20.55 -15.65
N LEU A 60 -18.41 20.26 -15.97
CA LEU A 60 -17.27 20.99 -15.43
C LEU A 60 -17.25 22.46 -15.88
N GLN A 61 -17.58 22.75 -17.14
CA GLN A 61 -17.71 24.12 -17.63
C GLN A 61 -18.78 24.89 -16.84
N ASP A 62 -19.93 24.27 -16.63
CA ASP A 62 -21.04 24.89 -15.90
C ASP A 62 -20.66 25.11 -14.41
N LEU A 63 -19.97 24.16 -13.79
CA LEU A 63 -19.52 24.26 -12.39
C LEU A 63 -18.49 25.37 -12.16
N VAL A 64 -17.56 25.58 -13.10
CA VAL A 64 -16.52 26.63 -12.97
C VAL A 64 -17.14 28.04 -13.11
N GLN A 65 -18.27 28.16 -13.80
CA GLN A 65 -18.99 29.43 -13.95
C GLN A 65 -19.91 29.76 -12.76
N GLN A 66 -20.17 28.81 -11.86
CA GLN A 66 -21.02 29.04 -10.69
C GLN A 66 -20.31 29.89 -9.63
N ILE A 67 -21.09 30.74 -8.95
CA ILE A 67 -20.63 31.47 -7.77
C ILE A 67 -20.27 30.45 -6.69
N ARG A 68 -19.07 30.59 -6.12
CA ARG A 68 -18.63 29.74 -5.01
C ARG A 68 -19.62 29.84 -3.86
N GLY A 69 -20.10 28.68 -3.40
CA GLY A 69 -20.87 28.58 -2.18
C GLY A 69 -20.05 28.96 -0.94
N GLU A 70 -20.73 29.04 0.19
CA GLU A 70 -20.10 29.29 1.49
C GLU A 70 -19.06 28.23 1.82
N GLN A 71 -17.84 28.67 2.17
CA GLN A 71 -16.78 27.76 2.59
C GLN A 71 -17.02 27.31 4.03
N ARG A 72 -17.10 26.00 4.24
CA ARG A 72 -17.12 25.45 5.60
C ARG A 72 -15.69 25.26 6.09
N PRO A 73 -15.41 25.56 7.37
CA PRO A 73 -14.10 25.30 7.94
C PRO A 73 -13.80 23.81 7.90
N ALA A 74 -12.59 23.45 7.45
CA ALA A 74 -12.16 22.07 7.42
C ALA A 74 -12.12 21.49 8.85
N PRO A 75 -12.68 20.27 9.08
CA PRO A 75 -12.60 19.59 10.36
C PRO A 75 -11.15 19.49 10.86
N ALA A 76 -10.94 19.54 12.19
CA ALA A 76 -9.60 19.56 12.77
C ALA A 76 -8.74 18.37 12.32
N GLN A 77 -9.30 17.18 12.32
CA GLN A 77 -8.64 15.96 11.81
C GLN A 77 -8.20 16.08 10.36
N MET A 78 -9.02 16.69 9.50
CA MET A 78 -8.66 16.88 8.09
C MET A 78 -7.51 17.85 7.92
N ARG A 79 -7.39 18.87 8.78
CA ARG A 79 -6.25 19.78 8.75
C ARG A 79 -4.94 19.06 9.08
N VAL A 80 -4.96 18.19 10.09
CA VAL A 80 -3.80 17.35 10.45
C VAL A 80 -3.44 16.44 9.27
N GLU A 81 -4.43 15.79 8.66
CA GLU A 81 -4.21 14.92 7.50
C GLU A 81 -3.63 15.65 6.28
N VAL A 82 -4.11 16.86 6.00
CA VAL A 82 -3.58 17.70 4.92
C VAL A 82 -2.15 18.15 5.22
N ALA A 83 -1.85 18.51 6.46
CA ALA A 83 -0.50 18.90 6.87
C ALA A 83 0.48 17.72 6.72
N ILE A 84 0.08 16.50 7.10
CA ILE A 84 0.85 15.27 6.84
C ILE A 84 1.10 15.08 5.34
N ALA A 85 0.05 15.21 4.51
CA ALA A 85 0.17 15.05 3.06
C ALA A 85 1.08 16.11 2.40
N ARG A 86 1.27 17.26 3.05
CA ARG A 86 2.19 18.33 2.62
C ARG A 86 3.62 18.14 3.11
N GLY A 87 3.89 17.08 3.88
CA GLY A 87 5.19 16.84 4.48
C GLY A 87 5.51 17.81 5.63
N GLU A 88 4.49 18.42 6.23
CA GLU A 88 4.69 19.25 7.43
C GLU A 88 5.07 18.35 8.62
N GLN A 89 5.92 18.86 9.50
CA GLN A 89 6.28 18.13 10.72
C GLN A 89 5.08 18.08 11.66
N ILE A 90 4.57 16.87 11.88
CA ILE A 90 3.44 16.59 12.75
C ILE A 90 3.96 15.79 13.94
N GLY A 91 3.58 16.19 15.16
CA GLY A 91 3.93 15.42 16.35
C GLY A 91 3.20 14.08 16.39
N ILE A 92 3.82 13.06 16.98
CA ILE A 92 3.16 11.76 17.22
C ILE A 92 1.84 11.93 18.02
N GLN A 93 1.78 12.93 18.89
CA GLN A 93 0.58 13.25 19.67
C GLN A 93 -0.55 13.81 18.80
N ASP A 94 -0.23 14.56 17.74
CA ASP A 94 -1.22 15.07 16.80
C ASP A 94 -1.82 13.94 15.96
N MET A 95 -1.03 12.88 15.69
CA MET A 95 -1.52 11.67 15.02
C MET A 95 -2.60 10.95 15.83
N ASP A 96 -2.49 10.95 17.16
CA ASP A 96 -3.51 10.33 18.03
C ASP A 96 -4.87 11.06 17.95
N SER A 97 -4.91 12.29 17.41
CA SER A 97 -6.17 12.99 17.13
C SER A 97 -6.89 12.48 15.87
N LEU A 98 -6.16 11.84 14.95
CA LEU A 98 -6.71 11.28 13.71
C LEU A 98 -7.38 9.93 13.95
N GLY A 99 -6.83 9.11 14.84
CA GLY A 99 -7.27 7.74 15.06
C GLY A 99 -6.44 7.01 16.12
N SER A 100 -6.62 5.70 16.22
CA SER A 100 -5.91 4.85 17.18
C SER A 100 -4.62 4.29 16.57
N ARG A 101 -3.63 3.98 17.41
CA ARG A 101 -2.43 3.29 16.95
C ARG A 101 -2.77 1.85 16.61
N SER A 102 -2.39 1.40 15.43
CA SER A 102 -2.58 0.02 15.00
C SER A 102 -1.39 -0.86 15.41
N THR A 103 -1.56 -2.18 15.28
CA THR A 103 -0.47 -3.17 15.39
C THR A 103 0.32 -3.31 14.09
N PHE A 104 -0.10 -2.62 13.02
CA PHE A 104 0.52 -2.71 11.71
C PHE A 104 1.60 -1.64 11.52
N THR A 105 2.63 -2.00 10.75
CA THR A 105 3.71 -1.11 10.36
C THR A 105 3.55 -0.69 8.91
N CYS A 106 4.02 0.51 8.62
CA CYS A 106 4.04 1.10 7.30
C CYS A 106 4.94 0.27 6.38
N PRO A 107 4.42 -0.33 5.29
CA PRO A 107 5.22 -1.13 4.38
C PRO A 107 6.40 -0.37 3.77
N ASP A 108 6.23 0.92 3.51
CA ASP A 108 7.23 1.74 2.83
C ASP A 108 8.34 2.27 3.75
N CYS A 109 8.11 2.39 5.07
CA CYS A 109 9.11 2.99 5.99
C CYS A 109 9.31 2.28 7.33
N GLY A 110 8.51 1.26 7.65
CA GLY A 110 8.56 0.52 8.91
C GLY A 110 7.99 1.27 10.13
N GLY A 111 7.51 2.50 9.97
CA GLY A 111 6.90 3.28 11.05
C GLY A 111 5.53 2.77 11.50
N VAL A 112 5.06 3.18 12.68
CA VAL A 112 3.72 2.84 13.18
C VAL A 112 2.64 3.44 12.27
N LEU A 113 1.57 2.66 12.02
CA LEU A 113 0.37 3.13 11.35
C LEU A 113 -0.73 3.47 12.36
N TRP A 114 -1.42 4.58 12.10
CA TRP A 114 -2.66 4.95 12.80
C TRP A 114 -3.85 4.46 11.99
N GLU A 115 -4.72 3.71 12.65
CA GLU A 115 -6.01 3.27 12.14
C GLU A 115 -7.04 4.38 12.32
N ILE A 116 -7.71 4.73 11.22
CA ILE A 116 -8.70 5.78 11.18
C ILE A 116 -9.95 5.20 10.55
N GLU A 117 -11.05 5.17 11.31
CA GLU A 117 -12.34 4.72 10.81
C GLU A 117 -13.27 5.92 10.67
N LYS A 118 -13.66 6.25 9.44
CA LYS A 118 -14.58 7.36 9.17
C LYS A 118 -15.48 7.06 7.97
N GLY A 119 -16.80 7.22 8.15
CA GLY A 119 -17.77 7.00 7.06
C GLY A 119 -17.76 5.56 6.51
N GLY A 120 -17.51 4.56 7.36
CA GLY A 120 -17.39 3.16 6.96
C GLY A 120 -16.14 2.84 6.12
N LEU A 121 -15.13 3.71 6.11
CA LEU A 121 -13.82 3.44 5.53
C LEU A 121 -12.79 3.28 6.64
N LEU A 122 -12.18 2.09 6.67
CA LEU A 122 -10.98 1.82 7.44
C LEU A 122 -9.76 2.21 6.60
N ARG A 123 -8.98 3.16 7.10
CA ARG A 123 -7.75 3.66 6.46
C ARG A 123 -6.62 3.74 7.47
N TYR A 124 -5.40 3.66 6.97
CA TYR A 124 -4.18 3.73 7.76
C TYR A 124 -3.34 4.93 7.35
N ARG A 125 -2.73 5.60 8.32
CA ARG A 125 -1.82 6.73 8.08
C ARG A 125 -0.50 6.54 8.81
N CYS A 126 0.60 6.73 8.10
CA CYS A 126 1.94 6.82 8.68
C CYS A 126 2.24 8.27 9.07
N HIS A 127 3.04 8.45 10.14
CA HIS A 127 3.53 9.76 10.59
C HIS A 127 4.45 10.48 9.56
N LEU A 128 4.96 9.77 8.54
CA LEU A 128 5.76 10.35 7.47
C LEU A 128 4.96 10.77 6.23
N GLY A 129 3.66 10.46 6.14
CA GLY A 129 2.87 10.84 4.96
C GLY A 129 2.04 9.73 4.34
N HIS A 130 2.54 8.49 4.37
CA HIS A 130 1.93 7.37 3.65
C HIS A 130 0.50 7.08 4.12
N ALA A 131 -0.37 6.73 3.18
CA ALA A 131 -1.77 6.49 3.41
C ALA A 131 -2.20 5.23 2.66
N TYR A 132 -2.99 4.40 3.33
CA TYR A 132 -3.46 3.13 2.78
C TYR A 132 -4.92 2.93 3.14
N THR A 133 -5.67 2.24 2.30
CA THR A 133 -6.91 1.59 2.74
C THR A 133 -6.56 0.24 3.38
N ALA A 134 -7.49 -0.38 4.10
CA ALA A 134 -7.25 -1.69 4.70
C ALA A 134 -6.83 -2.75 3.66
N GLU A 135 -7.42 -2.72 2.46
CA GLU A 135 -7.09 -3.64 1.37
C GLU A 135 -5.65 -3.42 0.85
N LEU A 136 -5.21 -2.16 0.77
CA LEU A 136 -3.85 -1.81 0.35
C LEU A 136 -2.81 -2.19 1.41
N VAL A 137 -3.13 -2.08 2.71
CA VAL A 137 -2.22 -2.57 3.77
C VAL A 137 -2.05 -4.08 3.65
N GLY A 138 -3.14 -4.82 3.44
CA GLY A 138 -3.07 -6.28 3.23
C GLY A 138 -2.18 -6.64 2.04
N SER A 139 -2.43 -6.02 0.89
CA SER A 139 -1.64 -6.25 -0.33
C SER A 139 -0.17 -5.90 -0.12
N ALA A 140 0.12 -4.78 0.53
CA ALA A 140 1.49 -4.35 0.79
C ALA A 140 2.21 -5.23 1.83
N GLN A 141 1.49 -5.87 2.76
CA GLN A 141 2.07 -6.89 3.65
C GLN A 141 2.46 -8.17 2.90
N GLU A 142 1.66 -8.58 1.93
CA GLU A 142 2.02 -9.70 1.05
C GLU A 142 3.28 -9.37 0.25
N ASP A 143 3.34 -8.19 -0.35
CA ASP A 143 4.52 -7.72 -1.08
C ASP A 143 5.75 -7.64 -0.18
N GLY A 144 5.61 -7.12 1.04
CA GLY A 144 6.67 -7.06 2.04
C GLY A 144 7.20 -8.44 2.42
N SER A 145 6.31 -9.43 2.53
CA SER A 145 6.69 -10.82 2.81
C SER A 145 7.47 -11.43 1.64
N ARG A 146 7.04 -11.19 0.40
CA ARG A 146 7.78 -11.64 -0.81
C ARG A 146 9.16 -10.99 -0.92
N ASP A 147 9.26 -9.69 -0.64
CA ASP A 147 10.53 -8.96 -0.64
C ASP A 147 11.49 -9.50 0.44
N ALA A 148 10.98 -9.78 1.65
CA ALA A 148 11.78 -10.38 2.72
C ALA A 148 12.36 -11.75 2.34
N LEU A 149 11.56 -12.63 1.71
CA LEU A 149 12.04 -13.92 1.20
C LEU A 149 13.07 -13.73 0.08
N SER A 150 12.84 -12.78 -0.82
CA SER A 150 13.76 -12.47 -1.92
C SER A 150 15.13 -11.98 -1.40
N LYS A 151 15.12 -11.10 -0.40
CA LYS A 151 16.33 -10.65 0.31
C LYS A 151 17.04 -11.81 1.01
N THR A 152 16.28 -12.72 1.61
CA THR A 152 16.83 -13.93 2.26
C THR A 152 17.51 -14.84 1.24
N LEU A 153 16.89 -15.10 0.08
CA LEU A 153 17.49 -15.88 -1.00
C LEU A 153 18.79 -15.28 -1.51
N ARG A 154 18.81 -13.95 -1.67
CA ARG A 154 20.02 -13.22 -2.04
C ARG A 154 21.14 -13.44 -1.03
N ALA A 155 20.86 -13.24 0.26
CA ALA A 155 21.85 -13.43 1.32
C ALA A 155 22.35 -14.87 1.40
N LEU A 156 21.47 -15.86 1.22
CA LEU A 156 21.85 -17.28 1.17
C LEU A 156 22.76 -17.60 -0.01
N ARG A 157 22.45 -17.06 -1.20
CA ARG A 157 23.28 -17.22 -2.39
C ARG A 157 24.68 -16.61 -2.21
N GLU A 158 24.76 -15.41 -1.65
CA GLU A 158 26.04 -14.76 -1.33
C GLU A 158 26.87 -15.60 -0.33
N ARG A 159 26.23 -16.17 0.69
CA ARG A 159 26.88 -17.06 1.65
C ARG A 159 27.38 -18.36 1.01
N LEU A 160 26.60 -18.97 0.11
CA LEU A 160 27.01 -20.17 -0.62
C LEU A 160 28.21 -19.90 -1.54
N LEU A 161 28.21 -18.78 -2.25
CA LEU A 161 29.36 -18.38 -3.09
C LEU A 161 30.64 -18.21 -2.25
N LEU A 162 30.54 -17.55 -1.10
CA LEU A 162 31.67 -17.40 -0.19
C LEU A 162 32.15 -18.75 0.36
N ALA A 163 31.24 -19.61 0.80
CA ALA A 163 31.59 -20.93 1.32
C ALA A 163 32.26 -21.81 0.26
N ARG A 164 31.83 -21.77 -1.01
CA ARG A 164 32.49 -22.50 -2.11
C ARG A 164 33.91 -22.01 -2.34
N ARG A 165 34.11 -20.68 -2.30
CA ARG A 165 35.45 -20.10 -2.44
C ARG A 165 36.39 -20.56 -1.32
N LEU A 166 35.91 -20.52 -0.08
CA LEU A 166 36.71 -20.91 1.09
C LEU A 166 36.98 -22.42 1.14
N GLU A 167 36.04 -23.25 0.66
CA GLU A 167 36.27 -24.68 0.48
C GLU A 167 37.38 -24.94 -0.54
N GLY A 168 37.31 -24.30 -1.72
CA GLY A 168 38.36 -24.41 -2.74
C GLY A 168 39.74 -23.97 -2.23
N GLU A 169 39.82 -22.83 -1.54
CA GLU A 169 41.09 -22.36 -0.95
C GLU A 169 41.65 -23.33 0.11
N ALA A 170 40.78 -23.98 0.90
CA ALA A 170 41.19 -24.98 1.88
C ALA A 170 41.70 -26.26 1.19
N VAL A 171 41.03 -26.71 0.13
CA VAL A 171 41.44 -27.85 -0.70
C VAL A 171 42.81 -27.59 -1.33
N ASP A 172 43.01 -26.41 -1.94
CA ASP A 172 44.27 -26.03 -2.59
C ASP A 172 45.45 -26.00 -1.60
N LYS A 173 45.19 -25.67 -0.33
CA LYS A 173 46.20 -25.62 0.74
C LYS A 173 46.38 -26.95 1.48
N GLY A 174 45.57 -27.97 1.19
CA GLY A 174 45.59 -29.25 1.89
C GLY A 174 45.04 -29.19 3.32
N TRP A 175 44.19 -28.20 3.63
CA TRP A 175 43.54 -28.03 4.94
C TRP A 175 42.25 -28.86 5.00
N GLU A 176 42.39 -30.16 5.26
CA GLU A 176 41.29 -31.13 5.14
C GLU A 176 40.11 -30.86 6.09
N ASP A 177 40.38 -30.42 7.33
CA ASP A 177 39.34 -30.16 8.32
C ASP A 177 38.53 -28.90 7.97
N GLU A 178 39.20 -27.85 7.52
CA GLU A 178 38.59 -26.61 7.02
C GLU A 178 37.77 -26.87 5.75
N ALA A 179 38.29 -27.67 4.81
CA ALA A 179 37.55 -28.07 3.61
C ALA A 179 36.27 -28.83 3.97
N ARG A 180 36.36 -29.77 4.92
CA ARG A 180 35.20 -30.52 5.42
C ARG A 180 34.17 -29.62 6.10
N TYR A 181 34.63 -28.66 6.90
CA TYR A 181 33.77 -27.66 7.54
C TYR A 181 32.99 -26.83 6.51
N TRP A 182 33.67 -26.30 5.49
CA TRP A 182 33.00 -25.51 4.46
C TRP A 182 32.06 -26.33 3.59
N ARG A 183 32.38 -27.60 3.31
CA ARG A 183 31.48 -28.53 2.61
C ARG A 183 30.18 -28.76 3.39
N GLN A 184 30.28 -28.97 4.70
CA GLN A 184 29.09 -29.09 5.55
C GLN A 184 28.25 -27.79 5.55
N LYS A 185 28.90 -26.62 5.53
CA LYS A 185 28.20 -25.33 5.44
C LYS A 185 27.52 -25.11 4.09
N LEU A 186 28.08 -25.64 3.01
CA LEU A 186 27.46 -25.64 1.70
C LEU A 186 26.19 -26.48 1.69
N GLU A 187 26.26 -27.73 2.16
CA GLU A 187 25.10 -28.62 2.24
C GLU A 187 23.96 -27.99 3.06
N GLN A 188 24.26 -27.48 4.26
CA GLN A 188 23.29 -26.76 5.10
C GLN A 188 22.72 -25.52 4.41
N GLY A 189 23.56 -24.78 3.68
CA GLY A 189 23.13 -23.57 2.99
C GLY A 189 22.26 -23.85 1.77
N GLU A 190 22.52 -24.94 1.04
CA GLU A 190 21.73 -25.37 -0.11
C GLU A 190 20.35 -25.87 0.31
N GLU A 191 20.26 -26.61 1.42
CA GLU A 191 18.98 -27.00 2.02
C GLU A 191 18.15 -25.76 2.42
N GLN A 192 18.76 -24.80 3.13
CA GLN A 192 18.08 -23.55 3.51
C GLN A 192 17.65 -22.74 2.28
N PHE A 193 18.48 -22.68 1.23
CA PHE A 193 18.12 -22.01 -0.01
C PHE A 193 16.91 -22.66 -0.67
N ALA A 194 16.87 -23.99 -0.76
CA ALA A 194 15.76 -24.72 -1.36
C ALA A 194 14.43 -24.46 -0.65
N ILE A 195 14.43 -24.46 0.70
CA ILE A 195 13.23 -24.19 1.50
C ILE A 195 12.68 -22.80 1.22
N VAL A 196 13.53 -21.77 1.23
CA VAL A 196 13.10 -20.38 1.01
C VAL A 196 12.65 -20.18 -0.44
N ALA A 197 13.30 -20.85 -1.40
CA ALA A 197 12.96 -20.73 -2.82
C ALA A 197 11.59 -21.36 -3.12
N ASP A 198 11.32 -22.54 -2.57
CA ASP A 198 10.02 -23.21 -2.67
C ASP A 198 8.90 -22.36 -2.05
N ALA A 199 9.14 -21.77 -0.87
CA ALA A 199 8.18 -20.88 -0.23
C ALA A 199 7.83 -19.66 -1.10
N LEU A 200 8.84 -19.00 -1.68
CA LEU A 200 8.62 -17.85 -2.57
C LEU A 200 7.88 -18.24 -3.86
N GLN A 201 8.20 -19.39 -4.44
CA GLN A 201 7.51 -19.88 -5.63
C GLN A 201 6.02 -20.13 -5.36
N LYS A 202 5.69 -20.83 -4.27
CA LYS A 202 4.30 -21.09 -3.87
C LYS A 202 3.51 -19.80 -3.64
N MET A 203 4.14 -18.75 -3.10
CA MET A 203 3.51 -17.44 -2.96
C MET A 203 3.17 -16.82 -4.31
N HIS A 204 4.07 -16.88 -5.31
CA HIS A 204 3.78 -16.38 -6.65
C HIS A 204 2.62 -17.14 -7.32
N GLU A 205 2.60 -18.47 -7.21
CA GLU A 205 1.53 -19.32 -7.77
C GLU A 205 0.17 -19.00 -7.14
N THR A 206 0.13 -18.75 -5.83
CA THR A 206 -1.09 -18.39 -5.12
C THR A 206 -1.62 -17.03 -5.57
N SER A 207 -0.74 -16.04 -5.71
CA SER A 207 -1.12 -14.69 -6.15
C SER A 207 -1.56 -14.62 -7.61
N ALA A 208 -0.99 -15.46 -8.48
CA ALA A 208 -1.43 -15.56 -9.87
C ALA A 208 -2.86 -16.10 -9.98
N ARG A 209 -3.20 -17.12 -9.20
CA ARG A 209 -4.57 -17.70 -9.17
C ARG A 209 -5.62 -16.71 -8.69
N THR A 210 -5.32 -15.91 -7.66
CA THR A 210 -6.23 -14.89 -7.14
C THR A 210 -6.43 -13.69 -8.07
N ALA A 211 -5.58 -13.52 -9.09
CA ALA A 211 -5.71 -12.43 -10.07
C ALA A 211 -6.55 -12.81 -11.30
N GLU A 212 -6.86 -14.10 -11.48
CA GLU A 212 -7.66 -14.64 -12.58
C GLU A 212 -9.15 -14.84 -12.21
N ASP A 213 -9.48 -14.77 -10.91
CA ASP A 213 -10.83 -14.85 -10.32
C ASP A 213 -11.44 -13.44 -10.06
#